data_AF-A0A813H9Q3-F1
#
_entry.id   AF-A0A813H9Q3-F1
#
_cell.length_a   1.000
_cell.length_b   1.000
_cell.length_c   1.000
_cell.angle_alpha   90.00
_cell.angle_beta   90.00
_cell.angle_gamma   90.00
#
_symmetry.space_group_name_H-M   'P 1'
#
loop_
_entity.id
_entity.type
_entity.pdbx_description
1 polymer ?
#
loop_
_entity_poly.entity_id
_entity_poly.type
_entity_poly.pdbx_seq_one_letter_code
_entity_poly.pdbx_strand_id
1 'polypeptide(L)'
;DDQLEAWSTTDWSKCTCYQQCVPGVTTRSVSCPVGVTCKRVKPPSAKACVCAHCSDCMVSWTVWGMAAGYGLNGIVGLLLFVAFLSVSGYDEDDYTDMRCCPTKTLGCICRSLPVIIKVMTYILLFATIALVVQAVVPVGEFSSDCKNSSALRSLSVGGVAIWATL
;
A
#
# COMPACT_ATOMS: atom_id res chain seq x y z
N ASP A 1 -41.62 -30.99 -8.66
CA ASP A 1 -41.20 -29.65 -8.20
C ASP A 1 -42.05 -28.51 -8.78
N ASP A 2 -42.79 -28.71 -9.87
CA ASP A 2 -43.53 -27.61 -10.54
C ASP A 2 -44.78 -27.08 -9.82
N GLN A 3 -45.27 -27.78 -8.79
CA GLN A 3 -46.42 -27.34 -7.98
C GLN A 3 -46.04 -26.79 -6.59
N LEU A 4 -44.74 -26.64 -6.29
CA LEU A 4 -44.28 -26.12 -5.00
C LEU A 4 -44.12 -24.59 -5.05
N GLU A 5 -44.43 -23.95 -3.92
CA GLU A 5 -44.36 -22.50 -3.77
C GLU A 5 -42.93 -21.95 -3.91
N ALA A 6 -42.84 -20.72 -4.40
CA ALA A 6 -41.57 -20.02 -4.52
C ALA A 6 -41.07 -19.53 -3.14
N TRP A 7 -39.75 -19.46 -2.98
CA TRP A 7 -39.13 -18.91 -1.77
C TRP A 7 -39.34 -17.39 -1.69
N SER A 8 -39.66 -16.87 -0.50
CA SER A 8 -39.68 -15.43 -0.24
C SER A 8 -38.26 -14.94 0.02
N THR A 9 -37.83 -13.90 -0.69
CA THR A 9 -36.48 -13.31 -0.54
C THR A 9 -36.57 -11.81 -0.32
N THR A 10 -35.76 -11.30 0.61
CA THR A 10 -35.54 -9.85 0.80
C THR A 10 -34.46 -9.31 -0.14
N ASP A 11 -34.37 -7.98 -0.22
CA ASP A 11 -33.26 -7.30 -0.90
C ASP A 11 -31.91 -7.65 -0.28
N TRP A 12 -30.86 -7.59 -1.09
CA TRP A 12 -29.50 -7.81 -0.63
C TRP A 12 -29.08 -6.72 0.36
N SER A 13 -28.48 -7.14 1.48
CA SER A 13 -27.87 -6.22 2.43
C SER A 13 -26.71 -5.45 1.76
N LYS A 14 -26.28 -4.35 2.39
CA LYS A 14 -25.00 -3.72 2.03
C LYS A 14 -23.88 -4.75 2.08
N CYS A 15 -22.92 -4.62 1.17
CA CYS A 15 -21.75 -5.50 1.11
C CYS A 15 -20.93 -5.34 2.40
N THR A 16 -20.64 -6.45 3.08
CA THR A 16 -19.79 -6.45 4.27
C THR A 16 -18.41 -6.94 3.91
N CYS A 17 -17.41 -6.10 4.13
CA CYS A 17 -16.03 -6.31 3.73
C CYS A 17 -15.18 -6.65 4.96
N TYR A 18 -14.76 -7.91 5.08
CA TYR A 18 -13.98 -8.39 6.24
C TYR A 18 -12.48 -8.11 6.11
N GLN A 19 -11.97 -8.01 4.87
CA GLN A 19 -10.57 -7.78 4.56
C GLN A 19 -10.45 -6.82 3.36
N GLN A 20 -9.35 -6.07 3.30
CA GLN A 20 -9.02 -5.20 2.18
C GLN A 20 -8.66 -6.04 0.94
N CYS A 21 -9.06 -5.61 -0.26
CA CYS A 21 -8.75 -6.30 -1.53
C CYS A 21 -9.29 -7.73 -1.66
N VAL A 22 -10.24 -8.15 -0.81
CA VAL A 22 -10.87 -9.48 -0.85
C VAL A 22 -12.38 -9.30 -1.08
N PRO A 23 -13.04 -10.18 -1.86
CA PRO A 23 -14.49 -10.13 -2.03
C PRO A 23 -15.21 -10.14 -0.69
N GLY A 24 -16.16 -9.21 -0.54
CA GLY A 24 -17.03 -9.16 0.63
C GLY A 24 -18.18 -10.14 0.52
N VAL A 25 -19.04 -10.13 1.54
CA VAL A 25 -20.26 -10.93 1.57
C VAL A 25 -21.47 -10.02 1.73
N THR A 26 -22.47 -10.23 0.88
CA THR A 26 -23.81 -9.67 1.07
C THR A 26 -24.77 -10.80 1.40
N THR A 27 -25.69 -10.53 2.32
CA THR A 27 -26.67 -11.49 2.81
C THR A 27 -28.08 -11.01 2.51
N ARG A 28 -29.01 -11.95 2.39
CA ARG A 28 -30.44 -11.68 2.34
C ARG A 28 -31.19 -12.73 3.13
N SER A 29 -32.33 -12.35 3.69
CA SER A 29 -33.25 -13.31 4.31
C SER A 29 -33.99 -14.10 3.23
N VAL A 30 -34.03 -15.42 3.39
CA VAL A 30 -34.74 -16.37 2.55
C VAL A 30 -35.63 -17.22 3.45
N SER A 31 -36.94 -17.02 3.35
CA SER A 31 -37.93 -17.70 4.17
C SER A 31 -38.96 -18.43 3.32
N CYS A 32 -39.47 -19.55 3.84
CA CYS A 32 -40.64 -20.22 3.30
C CYS A 32 -41.85 -19.77 4.13
N PRO A 33 -42.99 -19.42 3.52
CA PRO A 33 -44.19 -19.07 4.27
C PRO A 33 -44.63 -20.23 5.19
N VAL A 34 -45.23 -19.89 6.32
CA VAL A 34 -45.64 -20.90 7.31
C VAL A 34 -46.79 -21.74 6.72
N GLY A 35 -46.65 -23.06 6.79
CA GLY A 35 -47.69 -24.00 6.34
C GLY A 35 -47.62 -24.41 4.87
N VAL A 36 -46.59 -24.01 4.11
CA VAL A 36 -46.38 -24.45 2.71
C VAL A 36 -45.04 -25.15 2.53
N THR A 37 -44.96 -26.03 1.53
CA THR A 37 -43.71 -26.67 1.11
C THR A 37 -43.13 -25.90 -0.07
N CYS A 38 -41.98 -25.27 0.13
CA CYS A 38 -41.28 -24.54 -0.93
C CYS A 38 -40.48 -25.48 -1.86
N LYS A 39 -40.12 -24.98 -3.04
CA LYS A 39 -39.29 -25.70 -4.02
C LYS A 39 -38.00 -26.25 -3.39
N ARG A 40 -37.57 -27.43 -3.86
CA ARG A 40 -36.39 -28.14 -3.33
C ARG A 40 -35.11 -27.29 -3.36
N VAL A 41 -34.93 -26.48 -4.40
CA VAL A 41 -33.76 -25.61 -4.55
C VAL A 41 -33.99 -24.31 -3.79
N LYS A 42 -33.34 -24.18 -2.63
CA LYS A 42 -33.33 -22.94 -1.85
C LYS A 42 -32.40 -21.92 -2.50
N PRO A 43 -32.85 -20.69 -2.77
CA PRO A 43 -31.97 -19.66 -3.30
C PRO A 43 -30.92 -19.26 -2.26
N PRO A 44 -29.74 -18.79 -2.70
CA PRO A 44 -28.64 -18.46 -1.80
C PRO A 44 -29.03 -17.30 -0.88
N SER A 45 -28.75 -17.47 0.42
CA SER A 45 -28.89 -16.44 1.46
C SER A 45 -27.64 -15.55 1.57
N ALA A 46 -26.53 -15.94 0.96
CA ALA A 46 -25.29 -15.18 0.90
C ALA A 46 -24.69 -15.28 -0.50
N LYS A 47 -24.06 -14.20 -0.97
CA LYS A 47 -23.22 -14.22 -2.18
C LYS A 47 -22.01 -13.32 -2.00
N ALA A 48 -20.97 -13.59 -2.78
CA ALA A 48 -19.84 -12.69 -2.90
C ALA A 48 -20.28 -11.35 -3.49
N CYS A 49 -19.77 -10.26 -2.95
CA CYS A 49 -19.90 -8.92 -3.49
C CYS A 49 -18.52 -8.32 -3.70
N VAL A 50 -18.39 -7.49 -4.73
CA VAL A 50 -17.19 -6.70 -4.93
C VAL A 50 -17.24 -5.58 -3.90
N CYS A 51 -16.29 -5.60 -2.98
CA CYS A 51 -16.05 -4.48 -2.11
C CYS A 51 -15.45 -3.35 -2.94
N ALA A 52 -16.27 -2.37 -3.30
CA ALA A 52 -15.80 -1.09 -3.85
C ALA A 52 -15.19 -0.21 -2.74
N HIS A 53 -14.41 -0.82 -1.83
CA HIS A 53 -13.53 -0.05 -0.96
C HIS A 53 -12.44 0.55 -1.84
N CYS A 54 -11.90 1.68 -1.41
CA CYS A 54 -10.72 2.41 -1.91
C CYS A 54 -9.53 1.56 -2.44
N SER A 55 -9.51 0.25 -2.17
CA SER A 55 -8.75 -0.74 -2.93
C SER A 55 -9.38 -1.05 -4.29
N ASP A 56 -9.25 -0.15 -5.25
CA ASP A 56 -8.66 -0.69 -6.48
C ASP A 56 -7.20 -1.04 -6.15
N CYS A 57 -6.67 -2.12 -6.71
CA CYS A 57 -5.32 -2.64 -6.42
C CYS A 57 -4.18 -1.60 -6.45
N MET A 58 -4.45 -0.41 -6.98
CA MET A 58 -3.58 0.76 -7.01
C MET A 58 -2.96 1.13 -5.65
N VAL A 59 -3.70 1.08 -4.54
CA VAL A 59 -3.11 1.40 -3.21
C VAL A 59 -2.12 0.32 -2.79
N SER A 60 -2.43 -0.95 -3.04
CA SER A 60 -1.50 -2.06 -2.78
C SER A 60 -0.22 -1.92 -3.61
N TRP A 61 -0.34 -1.62 -4.91
CA TRP A 61 0.81 -1.31 -5.77
C TRP A 61 1.63 -0.13 -5.26
N THR A 62 0.96 0.90 -4.74
CA THR A 62 1.63 2.08 -4.18
C THR A 62 2.40 1.73 -2.90
N VAL A 63 1.81 0.93 -2.01
CA VAL A 63 2.46 0.45 -0.78
C VAL A 63 3.67 -0.43 -1.10
N TRP A 64 3.53 -1.38 -2.04
CA TRP A 64 4.65 -2.20 -2.50
C TRP A 64 5.75 -1.39 -3.18
N GLY A 65 5.35 -0.42 -4.02
CA GLY A 65 6.29 0.51 -4.67
C GLY A 65 7.05 1.35 -3.65
N MET A 66 6.38 1.82 -2.60
CA MET A 66 7.03 2.54 -1.51
C MET A 66 7.97 1.65 -0.70
N ALA A 67 7.57 0.43 -0.38
CA ALA A 67 8.44 -0.53 0.32
C ALA A 67 9.72 -0.81 -0.49
N ALA A 68 9.58 -1.06 -1.79
CA ALA A 68 10.72 -1.22 -2.69
C ALA A 68 11.58 0.04 -2.76
N GLY A 69 10.96 1.21 -2.87
CA GLY A 69 11.66 2.50 -2.93
C GLY A 69 12.46 2.80 -1.66
N TYR A 70 11.88 2.60 -0.47
CA TYR A 70 12.60 2.73 0.81
C TYR A 70 13.73 1.70 0.93
N GLY A 71 13.51 0.46 0.48
CA GLY A 71 14.55 -0.57 0.43
C GLY A 71 15.75 -0.16 -0.44
N LEU A 72 15.48 0.34 -1.65
CA LEU A 72 16.51 0.86 -2.55
C LEU A 72 17.24 2.06 -1.94
N ASN A 73 16.51 3.00 -1.31
CA ASN A 73 17.11 4.16 -0.67
C ASN A 73 18.05 3.75 0.49
N GLY A 74 17.66 2.72 1.26
CA GLY A 74 18.52 2.11 2.28
C GLY A 74 19.79 1.48 1.70
N ILE A 75 19.68 0.76 0.58
CA ILE A 75 20.85 0.17 -0.12
C ILE A 75 21.81 1.27 -0.59
N VAL A 76 21.30 2.31 -1.24
CA VAL A 76 22.14 3.43 -1.72
C VAL A 76 22.76 4.17 -0.53
N GLY A 77 22.02 4.36 0.57
CA GLY A 77 22.55 4.93 1.81
C GLY A 77 23.68 4.10 2.41
N LEU A 78 23.55 2.77 2.41
CA LEU A 78 24.60 1.87 2.88
C LEU A 78 25.83 1.91 1.96
N LEU A 79 25.64 1.97 0.65
CA LEU A 79 26.75 2.14 -0.31
C LEU A 79 27.49 3.46 -0.10
N LEU A 80 26.76 4.55 0.17
CA LEU A 80 27.35 5.83 0.53
C LEU A 80 28.18 5.72 1.82
N PHE A 81 27.64 5.08 2.85
CA PHE A 81 28.31 4.89 4.13
C PHE A 81 29.60 4.08 3.95
N VAL A 82 29.56 2.97 3.23
CA VAL A 82 30.75 2.15 2.92
C VAL A 82 31.78 2.96 2.13
N ALA A 83 31.34 3.71 1.11
CA ALA A 83 32.23 4.56 0.33
C ALA A 83 32.92 5.62 1.20
N PHE A 84 32.19 6.23 2.15
CA PHE A 84 32.76 7.19 3.09
C PHE A 84 33.77 6.54 4.03
N LEU A 85 33.47 5.35 4.57
CA LEU A 85 34.41 4.59 5.41
C LEU A 85 35.69 4.24 4.64
N SER A 86 35.56 3.79 3.38
CA SER A 86 36.72 3.51 2.54
C SER A 86 37.57 4.75 2.30
N VAL A 87 36.97 5.92 2.10
CA VAL A 87 37.71 7.19 1.91
C VAL A 87 38.39 7.66 3.19
N SER A 88 37.75 7.46 4.35
CA SER A 88 38.26 7.92 5.66
C SER A 88 39.53 7.20 6.13
N GLY A 89 39.87 6.06 5.52
CA GLY A 89 41.09 5.31 5.83
C GLY A 89 42.32 5.73 5.02
N TYR A 90 42.19 6.67 4.09
CA TYR A 90 43.32 7.17 3.29
C TYR A 90 43.88 8.47 3.88
N ASP A 91 45.20 8.53 4.04
CA ASP A 91 45.92 9.74 4.46
C ASP A 91 46.05 10.76 3.30
N GLU A 92 46.26 12.04 3.62
CA GLU A 92 46.28 13.11 2.61
C GLU A 92 47.36 12.91 1.53
N ASP A 93 48.47 12.27 1.89
CA ASP A 93 49.59 11.96 0.99
C ASP A 93 49.24 10.87 -0.04
N ASP A 94 48.36 9.93 0.32
CA ASP A 94 47.93 8.82 -0.53
C ASP A 94 47.03 9.28 -1.69
N TYR A 95 46.38 10.44 -1.57
CA TYR A 95 45.60 11.02 -2.68
C TYR A 95 46.48 11.46 -3.87
N THR A 96 47.78 11.66 -3.65
CA THR A 96 48.72 12.13 -4.69
C THR A 96 49.33 11.00 -5.51
N ASP A 97 49.41 9.77 -4.98
CA ASP A 97 50.03 8.61 -5.64
C ASP A 97 49.05 7.69 -6.38
N MET A 98 47.73 7.90 -6.21
CA MET A 98 46.69 7.05 -6.82
C MET A 98 46.46 7.35 -8.30
N ARG A 99 47.39 6.86 -9.13
CA ARG A 99 47.32 6.89 -10.59
C ARG A 99 46.26 5.93 -11.14
N CYS A 100 45.10 6.51 -11.43
CA CYS A 100 44.14 6.16 -12.48
C CYS A 100 43.22 4.93 -12.30
N CYS A 101 41.92 5.19 -12.53
CA CYS A 101 40.73 4.33 -12.58
C CYS A 101 39.85 4.27 -11.32
N PRO A 102 40.20 3.62 -10.19
CA PRO A 102 39.25 3.37 -9.10
C PRO A 102 38.88 4.62 -8.29
N THR A 103 39.80 5.57 -8.12
CA THR A 103 39.56 6.81 -7.35
C THR A 103 38.70 7.83 -8.08
N LYS A 104 38.77 7.88 -9.42
CA LYS A 104 37.91 8.75 -10.24
C LYS A 104 36.46 8.31 -10.20
N THR A 105 36.21 7.00 -10.29
CA THR A 105 34.85 6.45 -10.11
C THR A 105 34.38 6.61 -8.68
N LEU A 106 35.22 6.37 -7.66
CA LEU A 106 34.88 6.60 -6.25
C LEU A 106 34.50 8.06 -5.97
N GLY A 107 35.26 9.03 -6.48
CA GLY A 107 34.94 10.45 -6.35
C GLY A 107 33.63 10.84 -7.05
N CYS A 108 33.38 10.33 -8.25
CA CYS A 108 32.11 10.53 -8.95
C CYS A 108 30.92 9.91 -8.20
N ILE A 109 31.11 8.72 -7.62
CA ILE A 109 30.14 7.98 -6.81
C ILE A 109 29.83 8.76 -5.53
N CYS A 110 30.84 9.16 -4.76
CA CYS A 110 30.68 9.96 -3.54
C CYS A 110 30.05 11.34 -3.79
N ARG A 111 30.24 11.92 -4.99
CA ARG A 111 29.58 13.17 -5.38
C ARG A 111 28.12 12.98 -5.80
N SER A 112 27.81 11.87 -6.48
CA SER A 112 26.50 11.64 -7.09
C SER A 112 25.51 10.93 -6.15
N LEU A 113 25.97 9.99 -5.32
CA LEU A 113 25.10 9.26 -4.39
C LEU A 113 24.34 10.17 -3.41
N PRO A 114 24.94 11.20 -2.78
CA PRO A 114 24.21 12.09 -1.89
C PRO A 114 23.06 12.81 -2.60
N VAL A 115 23.25 13.18 -3.87
CA VAL A 115 22.22 13.83 -4.69
C VAL A 115 21.11 12.84 -5.04
N ILE A 116 21.47 11.61 -5.43
CA ILE A 116 20.50 10.56 -5.76
C ILE A 116 19.64 10.19 -4.54
N ILE A 117 20.25 9.99 -3.36
CA ILE A 117 19.54 9.71 -2.12
C ILE A 117 18.56 10.85 -1.82
N LYS A 118 19.01 12.11 -1.87
CA LYS A 118 18.12 13.26 -1.61
C LYS A 118 16.92 13.28 -2.55
N VAL A 119 17.14 13.09 -3.86
CA VAL A 119 16.06 13.08 -4.86
C VAL A 119 15.09 11.93 -4.60
N MET A 120 15.58 10.70 -4.39
CA MET A 120 14.73 9.55 -4.08
C MET A 120 13.92 9.77 -2.80
N THR A 121 14.55 10.34 -1.78
CA THR A 121 13.94 10.64 -0.48
C THR A 121 12.82 11.66 -0.63
N TYR A 122 12.97 12.72 -1.43
CA TYR A 122 11.87 13.64 -1.75
C TYR A 122 10.73 13.00 -2.55
N ILE A 123 11.03 12.10 -3.50
CA ILE A 123 10.00 11.38 -4.25
C ILE A 123 9.16 10.49 -3.30
N LEU A 124 9.82 9.77 -2.38
CA LEU A 124 9.15 8.94 -1.39
C LEU A 124 8.35 9.77 -0.38
N LEU A 125 8.83 10.95 -0.01
CA LEU A 125 8.08 11.88 0.82
C LEU A 125 6.78 12.30 0.13
N PHE A 126 6.84 12.70 -1.14
CA PHE A 126 5.65 13.08 -1.90
C PHE A 126 4.64 11.91 -2.01
N ALA A 127 5.13 10.70 -2.29
CA ALA A 127 4.27 9.50 -2.32
C ALA A 127 3.62 9.21 -0.96
N THR A 128 4.37 9.40 0.14
CA THR A 128 3.84 9.22 1.51
C THR A 128 2.76 10.26 1.83
N ILE A 129 2.97 11.53 1.45
CA ILE A 129 1.96 12.60 1.60
C ILE A 129 0.71 12.27 0.78
N ALA A 130 0.87 11.80 -0.45
CA ALA A 130 -0.27 11.39 -1.28
C ALA A 130 -1.08 10.27 -0.63
N LEU A 131 -0.42 9.27 -0.01
CA LEU A 131 -1.09 8.23 0.77
C LEU A 131 -1.82 8.78 2.00
N VAL A 132 -1.25 9.73 2.72
CA VAL A 132 -1.93 10.38 3.86
C VAL A 132 -3.19 11.11 3.39
N VAL A 133 -3.10 11.85 2.28
CA VAL A 133 -4.26 12.54 1.71
C VAL A 133 -5.35 11.52 1.33
N GLN A 134 -5.00 10.41 0.70
CA GLN A 134 -5.96 9.33 0.37
C GLN A 134 -6.55 8.65 1.62
N ALA A 135 -5.78 8.53 2.71
CA ALA A 135 -6.23 7.90 3.95
C ALA A 135 -7.10 8.80 4.84
N VAL A 136 -6.98 10.13 4.70
CA VAL A 136 -7.60 11.12 5.61
C VAL A 136 -8.69 11.95 4.92
N VAL A 137 -8.47 12.34 3.66
CA VAL A 137 -9.38 13.21 2.91
C VAL A 137 -10.21 12.34 1.95
N PRO A 138 -11.56 12.37 2.04
CA PRO A 138 -12.41 11.73 1.05
C PRO A 138 -12.38 12.55 -0.24
N VAL A 139 -11.39 12.30 -1.10
CA VAL A 139 -11.36 12.80 -2.48
C VAL A 139 -12.37 12.00 -3.32
N GLY A 140 -13.62 12.48 -3.34
CA GLY A 140 -14.72 11.88 -4.11
C GLY A 140 -15.34 10.62 -3.49
N GLU A 141 -16.40 10.11 -4.13
CA GLU A 141 -17.15 8.92 -3.69
C GLU A 141 -16.29 7.64 -3.67
N PHE A 142 -15.21 7.60 -4.45
CA PHE A 142 -14.31 6.45 -4.56
C PHE A 142 -13.38 6.24 -3.35
N SER A 143 -13.22 7.23 -2.46
CA SER A 143 -12.27 7.17 -1.35
C SER A 143 -12.90 7.40 0.03
N SER A 144 -14.23 7.57 0.13
CA SER A 144 -14.92 7.80 1.40
C SER A 144 -14.65 6.70 2.43
N ASP A 145 -14.45 5.47 1.93
CA ASP A 145 -14.33 4.30 2.79
C ASP A 145 -12.86 3.98 3.16
N CYS A 146 -11.88 4.70 2.62
CA CYS A 146 -10.45 4.56 2.96
C CYS A 146 -10.17 4.94 4.42
N LYS A 147 -10.94 5.88 4.97
CA LYS A 147 -10.84 6.40 6.33
C LYS A 147 -11.08 5.34 7.43
N ASN A 148 -11.79 4.26 7.10
CA ASN A 148 -12.13 3.20 8.05
C ASN A 148 -10.98 2.24 8.35
N SER A 149 -9.91 2.23 7.53
CA SER A 149 -8.73 1.41 7.83
C SER A 149 -7.80 2.13 8.82
N SER A 150 -7.85 1.69 10.08
CA SER A 150 -6.98 2.22 11.14
C SER A 150 -5.50 1.92 10.90
N ALA A 151 -5.19 0.76 10.32
CA ALA A 151 -3.82 0.35 9.98
C ALA A 151 -3.20 1.23 8.88
N LEU A 152 -3.97 1.57 7.84
CA LEU A 152 -3.47 2.45 6.77
C LEU A 152 -3.26 3.87 7.29
N ARG A 153 -4.17 4.39 8.13
CA ARG A 153 -4.02 5.69 8.78
C ARG A 153 -2.83 5.75 9.73
N SER A 154 -2.61 4.73 10.57
CA SER A 154 -1.49 4.72 11.51
C SER A 154 -0.14 4.65 10.79
N LEU A 155 -0.02 3.80 9.76
CA LEU A 155 1.21 3.67 8.96
C LEU A 155 1.52 4.96 8.17
N SER A 156 0.53 5.54 7.51
CA SER A 156 0.72 6.75 6.69
C SER A 156 1.03 7.99 7.54
N VAL A 157 0.28 8.21 8.64
CA VAL A 157 0.53 9.34 9.56
C VAL A 157 1.85 9.15 10.32
N GLY A 158 2.13 7.94 10.79
CA GLY A 158 3.40 7.61 11.45
C GLY A 158 4.60 7.83 10.53
N GLY A 159 4.49 7.44 9.26
CA GLY A 159 5.54 7.65 8.25
C GLY A 159 5.88 9.13 8.04
N VAL A 160 4.87 10.00 7.91
CA VAL A 160 5.10 11.45 7.78
C VAL A 160 5.65 12.06 9.08
N ALA A 161 5.17 11.63 10.24
CA ALA A 161 5.66 12.11 11.53
C ALA A 161 7.14 11.79 11.74
N ILE A 162 7.58 10.56 11.44
CA ILE A 162 8.99 10.16 11.49
C ILE A 162 9.82 11.04 10.56
N TRP A 163 9.33 11.29 9.35
CA TRP A 163 9.99 12.17 8.39
C TRP A 163 10.12 13.61 8.90
N ALA A 164 9.09 14.16 9.53
CA ALA A 164 9.14 15.51 10.09
C ALA A 164 10.12 15.65 11.27
N THR A 165 10.53 14.53 11.87
CA THR A 165 11.51 14.50 12.98
C THR A 165 12.94 14.18 12.54
N LEU A 166 13.17 13.82 11.28
CA LEU A 166 14.48 13.56 10.67
C LEU A 166 15.05 14.82 10.02
#